data_AF-A0A1D2YSK1-F1
#
_entry.id   AF-A0A1D2YSK1-F1
#
_cell.length_a   1.000
_cell.length_b   1.000
_cell.length_c   1.000
_cell.angle_alpha   90.00
_cell.angle_beta   90.00
_cell.angle_gamma   90.00
#
_symmetry.space_group_name_H-M   'P 1'
#
loop_
_entity.id
_entity.type
_entity.pdbx_description
1 polymer ?
#
loop_
_entity_poly.entity_id
_entity_poly.type
_entity_poly.pdbx_seq_one_letter_code
_entity_poly.pdbx_strand_id
1 'polypeptide(L)'
;MSTDKLTLKDYIIVYFIIFLLASFIAGFFIGAKVMENKIKNSDALNVTTNEKPIYTKNEITKFYYQIFAPIRAYNQDIYQLINKEEPINEEIKTSMISVGNSLLSDIEIYTFESPQLKEAVDQLKDNINLVIKVLSNGKKQEINQAIAQYLSSQREFYRSIWIWEQILHDGNDQVVEDTKIDWNVWSKANLHKKNFIIAKIIAEQAINTFYRPEDITVHIDAILRTNGNKNTTDLIDVVDLLISSESVHDKDFLKYSNWYSDEILPEIPNFY
;
A
#
# COMPACT_ATOMS: atom_id res chain seq x y z
N MET A 1 -60.97 18.50 11.80
CA MET A 1 -59.82 18.06 10.97
C MET A 1 -59.30 19.31 10.26
N SER A 2 -58.28 19.98 10.80
CA SER A 2 -57.60 21.07 10.11
C SER A 2 -56.79 20.45 8.98
N THR A 3 -57.13 20.77 7.73
CA THR A 3 -56.26 20.50 6.59
C THR A 3 -55.26 21.64 6.52
N ASP A 4 -54.13 21.48 7.22
CA ASP A 4 -53.04 22.44 7.16
C ASP A 4 -52.51 22.45 5.72
N LYS A 5 -52.92 23.48 4.97
CA LYS A 5 -52.43 23.73 3.62
C LYS A 5 -50.98 24.17 3.73
N LEU A 6 -50.10 23.49 3.00
CA LEU A 6 -48.69 23.84 2.87
C LEU A 6 -48.54 25.34 2.56
N THR A 7 -47.69 26.00 3.33
CA THR A 7 -47.42 27.43 3.15
C THR A 7 -46.51 27.63 1.93
N LEU A 8 -46.49 28.84 1.36
CA LEU A 8 -45.61 29.18 0.22
C LEU A 8 -44.14 28.83 0.50
N LYS A 9 -43.70 28.96 1.76
CA LYS A 9 -42.35 28.58 2.20
C LYS A 9 -42.10 27.08 2.10
N ASP A 10 -43.10 26.26 2.42
CA ASP A 10 -43.00 24.80 2.34
C ASP A 10 -42.89 24.33 0.89
N TYR A 11 -43.62 24.96 -0.03
CA TYR A 11 -43.47 24.70 -1.46
C TYR A 11 -42.07 25.04 -1.96
N ILE A 12 -41.52 26.20 -1.57
CA ILE A 12 -40.16 26.60 -1.96
C ILE A 12 -39.11 25.60 -1.46
N ILE A 13 -39.24 25.12 -0.21
CA ILE A 13 -38.32 24.12 0.36
C ILE A 13 -38.42 22.79 -0.38
N VAL A 14 -39.63 22.32 -0.67
CA VAL A 14 -39.84 21.05 -1.41
C VAL A 14 -39.27 21.15 -2.82
N TYR A 15 -39.48 22.25 -3.54
CA TYR A 15 -38.90 22.46 -4.87
C TYR A 15 -37.37 22.52 -4.83
N PHE A 16 -36.79 23.15 -3.81
CA PHE A 16 -35.34 23.18 -3.62
C PHE A 16 -34.78 21.78 -3.39
N ILE A 17 -35.42 20.95 -2.56
CA ILE A 17 -35.01 19.55 -2.31
C ILE A 17 -35.09 18.72 -3.58
N ILE A 18 -36.18 18.84 -4.35
CA ILE A 18 -36.35 18.12 -5.63
C ILE A 18 -35.26 18.55 -6.63
N PHE A 19 -34.95 19.84 -6.70
CA PHE A 19 -33.90 20.36 -7.56
C PHE A 19 -32.49 19.87 -7.15
N LEU A 20 -32.21 19.82 -5.85
CA LEU A 20 -30.95 19.30 -5.30
C LEU A 20 -30.80 17.81 -5.62
N LEU A 21 -31.87 17.03 -5.45
CA LEU A 21 -31.90 15.61 -5.79
C LEU A 21 -31.68 15.38 -7.28
N ALA A 22 -32.33 16.17 -8.15
CA ALA A 22 -32.12 16.08 -9.60
C ALA A 22 -30.67 16.42 -10.00
N SER A 23 -30.09 17.45 -9.38
CA SER A 23 -28.69 17.84 -9.61
C SER A 23 -27.71 16.75 -9.14
N PHE A 24 -27.99 16.12 -7.99
CA PHE A 24 -27.20 15.00 -7.48
C PHE A 24 -27.24 13.79 -8.42
N ILE A 25 -28.43 13.42 -8.91
CA ILE A 25 -28.60 12.30 -9.86
C ILE A 25 -27.89 12.60 -11.19
N ALA A 26 -28.02 13.82 -11.72
CA ALA A 26 -27.31 14.22 -12.93
C ALA A 26 -25.79 14.19 -12.75
N GLY A 27 -25.28 14.70 -11.62
CA GLY A 27 -23.86 14.64 -11.25
C GLY A 27 -23.36 13.19 -11.11
N PHE A 28 -24.16 12.31 -10.50
CA PHE A 28 -23.86 10.89 -10.36
C PHE A 28 -23.72 10.19 -11.72
N PHE A 29 -24.65 10.41 -12.67
CA PHE A 29 -24.58 9.80 -14.00
C PHE A 29 -23.46 10.38 -14.88
N ILE A 30 -23.17 11.67 -14.77
CA ILE A 30 -22.00 12.27 -15.45
C ILE A 30 -20.71 11.68 -14.88
N GLY A 31 -20.61 11.55 -13.55
CA GLY A 31 -19.49 10.89 -12.87
C GLY A 31 -19.33 9.43 -13.31
N ALA A 32 -20.43 8.68 -13.39
CA ALA A 32 -20.43 7.29 -13.86
C ALA A 32 -19.97 7.19 -15.32
N LYS A 33 -20.40 8.10 -16.20
CA LYS A 33 -19.95 8.13 -17.61
C LYS A 33 -18.49 8.52 -17.76
N VAL A 34 -17.98 9.45 -16.95
CA VAL A 34 -16.56 9.81 -16.91
C VAL A 34 -15.73 8.61 -16.42
N MET A 35 -16.22 7.87 -15.43
CA MET A 35 -15.60 6.64 -14.95
C MET A 35 -15.61 5.53 -16.02
N GLU A 36 -16.74 5.32 -16.72
CA GLU A 36 -16.84 4.37 -17.83
C GLU A 36 -15.86 4.70 -18.97
N ASN A 37 -15.69 5.98 -19.30
CA ASN A 37 -14.71 6.42 -20.30
C ASN A 37 -13.27 6.24 -19.81
N LYS A 38 -12.98 6.44 -18.52
CA LYS A 38 -11.65 6.14 -17.95
C LYS A 38 -11.36 4.64 -17.99
N ILE A 39 -12.35 3.78 -17.72
CA ILE A 39 -12.22 2.32 -17.83
C ILE A 39 -11.96 1.93 -19.30
N LYS A 40 -12.78 2.42 -20.24
CA LYS A 40 -12.61 2.15 -21.68
C LYS A 40 -11.28 2.65 -22.26
N ASN A 41 -10.78 3.80 -21.79
CA ASN A 41 -9.47 4.32 -22.20
C ASN A 41 -8.31 3.58 -21.51
N SER A 42 -8.53 3.00 -20.33
CA SER A 42 -7.57 2.09 -19.69
C SER A 42 -7.53 0.74 -20.41
N ASP A 43 -8.68 0.27 -20.94
CA ASP A 43 -8.76 -0.94 -21.76
C ASP A 43 -8.16 -0.76 -23.16
N ALA A 44 -8.05 0.47 -23.66
CA ALA A 44 -7.40 0.78 -24.94
C ALA A 44 -5.86 0.68 -24.89
N LEU A 45 -5.27 0.50 -23.70
CA LEU A 45 -3.87 0.17 -23.48
C LEU A 45 -3.64 -1.35 -23.31
N ASN A 46 -4.67 -2.18 -23.48
CA ASN A 46 -4.51 -3.63 -23.42
C ASN A 46 -3.74 -4.12 -24.65
N VAL A 47 -2.53 -4.60 -24.38
CA VAL A 47 -1.76 -5.52 -25.21
C VAL A 47 -2.69 -6.57 -25.82
N THR A 48 -2.56 -6.77 -27.13
CA THR A 48 -3.28 -7.77 -27.94
C THR A 48 -2.92 -9.20 -27.56
N THR A 49 -3.39 -9.66 -26.42
CA THR A 49 -3.43 -11.08 -26.03
C THR A 49 -4.82 -11.39 -25.49
N ASN A 50 -5.46 -12.44 -26.02
CA ASN A 50 -6.80 -12.91 -25.61
C ASN A 50 -6.84 -13.50 -24.17
N GLU A 51 -5.87 -13.15 -23.33
CA GLU A 51 -5.73 -13.63 -21.96
C GLU A 51 -5.96 -12.45 -21.00
N LYS A 52 -6.74 -12.70 -19.95
CA LYS A 52 -7.06 -11.70 -18.92
C LYS A 52 -5.73 -11.25 -18.26
N PRO A 53 -5.46 -9.93 -18.15
CA PRO A 53 -4.21 -9.45 -17.55
C PRO A 53 -4.10 -9.90 -16.09
N ILE A 54 -2.95 -10.50 -15.74
CA ILE A 54 -2.65 -11.07 -14.41
C ILE A 54 -2.28 -10.00 -13.37
N TYR A 55 -1.79 -8.85 -13.85
CA TYR A 55 -1.36 -7.73 -13.03
C TYR A 55 -2.20 -6.51 -13.39
N THR A 56 -3.32 -6.33 -12.69
CA THR A 56 -4.20 -5.18 -12.92
C THR A 56 -4.08 -4.14 -11.82
N LYS A 57 -4.26 -2.87 -12.18
CA LYS A 57 -4.39 -1.77 -11.22
C LYS A 57 -5.46 -2.06 -10.16
N ASN A 58 -6.58 -2.66 -10.57
CA ASN A 58 -7.67 -3.04 -9.66
C ASN A 58 -7.23 -4.10 -8.64
N GLU A 59 -6.43 -5.11 -9.03
CA GLU A 59 -5.91 -6.10 -8.09
C GLU A 59 -4.95 -5.51 -7.07
N ILE A 60 -4.03 -4.65 -7.52
CA ILE A 60 -3.10 -3.92 -6.64
C ILE A 60 -3.88 -3.08 -5.63
N THR A 61 -4.84 -2.28 -6.11
CA THR A 61 -5.66 -1.43 -5.26
C THR A 61 -6.51 -2.24 -4.28
N LYS A 62 -7.13 -3.34 -4.74
CA LYS A 62 -7.91 -4.25 -3.90
C LYS A 62 -7.04 -4.89 -2.82
N PHE A 63 -5.86 -5.41 -3.17
CA PHE A 63 -4.91 -5.98 -2.22
C PHE A 63 -4.53 -4.95 -1.16
N TYR A 64 -4.20 -3.74 -1.58
CA TYR A 64 -3.81 -2.66 -0.67
C TYR A 64 -4.90 -2.39 0.38
N TYR A 65 -6.12 -2.09 -0.05
CA TYR A 65 -7.18 -1.65 0.86
C TYR A 65 -7.75 -2.79 1.70
N GLN A 66 -7.91 -3.98 1.12
CA GLN A 66 -8.62 -5.07 1.79
C GLN A 66 -7.69 -5.93 2.66
N ILE A 67 -6.39 -5.91 2.40
CA ILE A 67 -5.43 -6.81 3.05
C ILE A 67 -4.26 -6.04 3.64
N PHE A 68 -3.47 -5.37 2.80
CA PHE A 68 -2.18 -4.86 3.24
C PHE A 68 -2.28 -3.73 4.28
N ALA A 69 -3.11 -2.72 4.02
CA ALA A 69 -3.29 -1.57 4.89
C ALA A 69 -3.81 -1.95 6.30
N PRO A 70 -4.90 -2.73 6.46
CA PRO A 70 -5.39 -3.10 7.79
C PRO A 70 -4.37 -3.95 8.57
N ILE A 71 -3.66 -4.86 7.90
CA ILE A 71 -2.65 -5.72 8.55
C ILE A 71 -1.40 -4.93 8.92
N ARG A 72 -1.00 -3.93 8.12
CA ARG A 72 0.06 -2.99 8.50
C ARG A 72 -0.29 -2.27 9.80
N ALA A 73 -1.50 -1.69 9.87
CA ALA A 73 -1.95 -0.97 11.07
C ALA A 73 -1.96 -1.89 12.30
N TYR A 74 -2.51 -3.11 12.15
CA TYR A 74 -2.50 -4.14 13.19
C TYR A 74 -1.08 -4.47 13.69
N ASN A 75 -0.14 -4.71 12.77
CA ASN A 75 1.24 -5.00 13.15
C ASN A 75 1.94 -3.81 13.82
N GLN A 76 1.70 -2.59 13.36
CA GLN A 76 2.23 -1.37 13.96
C GLN A 76 1.80 -1.24 15.42
N ASP A 77 0.50 -1.39 15.68
CA ASP A 77 -0.05 -1.30 17.04
C ASP A 77 0.54 -2.37 17.96
N ILE A 78 0.66 -3.61 17.47
CA ILE A 78 1.19 -4.73 18.25
C ILE A 78 2.68 -4.57 18.53
N TYR A 79 3.46 -4.13 17.54
CA TYR A 79 4.88 -3.90 17.75
C TYR A 79 5.11 -2.80 18.80
N GLN A 80 4.35 -1.71 18.74
CA GLN A 80 4.38 -0.66 19.75
C GLN A 80 3.99 -1.20 21.14
N LEU A 81 3.00 -2.07 21.24
CA LEU A 81 2.58 -2.69 22.51
C LEU A 81 3.63 -3.65 23.07
N ILE A 82 4.21 -4.52 22.25
CA ILE A 82 5.19 -5.52 22.68
C ILE A 82 6.50 -4.89 23.14
N ASN A 83 6.90 -3.78 22.50
CA ASN A 83 8.13 -3.08 22.85
C ASN A 83 8.00 -2.17 24.06
N LYS A 84 6.80 -1.98 24.62
CA LYS A 84 6.66 -1.40 25.95
C LYS A 84 7.25 -2.38 26.98
N GLU A 85 7.98 -1.84 27.96
CA GLU A 85 8.58 -2.62 29.06
C GLU A 85 7.54 -3.12 30.08
N GLU A 86 6.28 -2.72 29.93
CA GLU A 86 5.17 -3.11 30.77
C GLU A 86 4.53 -4.43 30.31
N PRO A 87 3.98 -5.24 31.24
CA PRO A 87 3.17 -6.39 30.86
C PRO A 87 1.92 -5.93 30.08
N ILE A 88 1.65 -6.59 28.96
CA ILE A 88 0.45 -6.33 28.16
C ILE A 88 -0.77 -6.75 28.97
N ASN A 89 -1.75 -5.84 29.10
CA ASN A 89 -3.02 -6.13 29.74
C ASN A 89 -3.77 -7.29 29.04
N GLU A 90 -4.34 -8.22 29.80
CA GLU A 90 -4.99 -9.43 29.25
C GLU A 90 -6.24 -9.13 28.40
N GLU A 91 -7.00 -8.07 28.70
CA GLU A 91 -8.12 -7.62 27.87
C GLU A 91 -7.63 -7.10 26.51
N ILE A 92 -6.56 -6.28 26.52
CA ILE A 92 -5.91 -5.80 25.28
C ILE A 92 -5.39 -6.96 24.46
N LYS A 93 -4.69 -7.91 25.09
CA LYS A 93 -4.18 -9.12 24.44
C LYS A 93 -5.32 -9.92 23.79
N THR A 94 -6.41 -10.16 24.52
CA THR A 94 -7.58 -10.89 24.01
C THR A 94 -8.22 -10.16 22.82
N SER A 95 -8.36 -8.83 22.91
CA SER A 95 -8.87 -7.99 21.83
C SER A 95 -8.00 -8.09 20.58
N MET A 96 -6.67 -7.96 20.72
CA MET A 96 -5.72 -8.03 19.61
C MET A 96 -5.67 -9.42 18.95
N ILE A 97 -5.83 -10.49 19.73
CA ILE A 97 -5.98 -11.85 19.18
C ILE A 97 -7.28 -11.96 18.37
N SER A 98 -8.38 -11.39 18.86
CA SER A 98 -9.67 -11.37 18.15
C SER A 98 -9.56 -10.63 16.81
N VAL A 99 -8.92 -9.46 16.79
CA VAL A 99 -8.66 -8.70 15.55
C VAL A 99 -7.82 -9.52 14.57
N GLY A 100 -6.75 -10.18 15.03
CA GLY A 100 -5.93 -11.04 14.18
C GLY A 100 -6.73 -12.19 13.56
N ASN A 101 -7.59 -12.85 14.33
CA ASN A 101 -8.46 -13.91 13.81
C ASN A 101 -9.48 -13.38 12.79
N SER A 102 -10.02 -12.17 12.99
CA SER A 102 -10.89 -11.53 12.00
C SER A 102 -10.14 -11.26 10.70
N LEU A 103 -8.93 -10.69 10.78
CA LEU A 103 -8.10 -10.42 9.61
C LEU A 103 -7.77 -11.71 8.84
N LEU A 104 -7.46 -12.80 9.52
CA LEU A 104 -7.25 -14.11 8.87
C LEU A 104 -8.49 -14.57 8.10
N SER A 105 -9.66 -14.47 8.71
CA SER A 105 -10.93 -14.81 8.06
C SER A 105 -11.22 -13.92 6.86
N ASP A 106 -10.95 -12.62 6.95
CA ASP A 106 -11.21 -11.67 5.87
C ASP A 106 -10.29 -11.93 4.66
N ILE A 107 -9.01 -12.24 4.91
CA ILE A 107 -8.03 -12.55 3.86
C ILE A 107 -8.46 -13.77 3.02
N GLU A 108 -9.07 -14.79 3.62
CA GLU A 108 -9.50 -16.01 2.92
C GLU A 108 -10.57 -15.76 1.85
N ILE A 109 -11.32 -14.65 1.96
CA ILE A 109 -12.36 -14.27 1.01
C ILE A 109 -11.75 -13.77 -0.31
N TYR A 110 -10.52 -13.29 -0.27
CA TYR A 110 -9.88 -12.63 -1.38
C TYR A 110 -8.93 -13.56 -2.13
N THR A 111 -9.15 -13.67 -3.43
CA THR A 111 -8.22 -14.29 -4.37
C THR A 111 -7.64 -13.23 -5.30
N PHE A 112 -6.39 -13.47 -5.70
CA PHE A 112 -5.62 -12.66 -6.65
C PHE A 112 -5.13 -13.58 -7.76
N GLU A 113 -4.96 -13.08 -8.97
CA GLU A 113 -4.36 -13.84 -10.07
C GLU A 113 -2.84 -13.77 -10.01
N SER A 114 -2.30 -12.58 -9.69
CA SER A 114 -0.88 -12.30 -9.53
C SER A 114 -0.20 -13.28 -8.56
N PRO A 115 0.85 -14.01 -9.02
CA PRO A 115 1.66 -14.88 -8.16
C PRO A 115 2.26 -14.15 -6.96
N GLN A 116 2.77 -12.93 -7.15
CA GLN A 116 3.37 -12.12 -6.09
C GLN A 116 2.32 -11.75 -5.04
N LEU A 117 1.10 -11.39 -5.46
CA LEU A 117 0.03 -11.08 -4.49
C LEU A 117 -0.44 -12.32 -3.74
N LYS A 118 -0.45 -13.52 -4.36
CA LYS A 118 -0.73 -14.78 -3.67
C LYS A 118 0.34 -15.06 -2.60
N GLU A 119 1.61 -14.95 -2.97
CA GLU A 119 2.73 -15.13 -2.03
C GLU A 119 2.67 -14.10 -0.89
N ALA A 120 2.38 -12.84 -1.22
CA ALA A 120 2.21 -11.78 -0.24
C ALA A 120 1.06 -12.09 0.74
N VAL A 121 -0.05 -12.67 0.28
CA VAL A 121 -1.15 -13.13 1.14
C VAL A 121 -0.69 -14.24 2.09
N ASP A 122 0.01 -15.25 1.58
CA ASP A 122 0.46 -16.38 2.40
C ASP A 122 1.43 -15.92 3.50
N GLN A 123 2.36 -15.03 3.17
CA GLN A 123 3.27 -14.40 4.13
C GLN A 123 2.51 -13.57 5.18
N LEU A 124 1.42 -12.89 4.81
CA LEU A 124 0.61 -12.15 5.80
C LEU A 124 -0.18 -13.06 6.73
N LYS A 125 -0.66 -14.21 6.24
CA LYS A 125 -1.28 -15.23 7.10
C LYS A 125 -0.28 -15.75 8.11
N ASP A 126 0.93 -16.07 7.68
CA ASP A 126 2.01 -16.52 8.56
C ASP A 126 2.41 -15.44 9.58
N ASN A 127 2.50 -14.18 9.14
CA ASN A 127 2.70 -13.02 10.02
C ASN A 127 1.62 -12.97 11.12
N ILE A 128 0.33 -12.98 10.77
CA ILE A 128 -0.74 -12.86 11.76
C ILE A 128 -0.77 -14.06 12.71
N ASN A 129 -0.56 -15.28 12.20
CA ASN A 129 -0.49 -16.48 13.04
C ASN A 129 0.66 -16.39 14.06
N LEU A 130 1.85 -15.92 13.64
CA LEU A 130 2.98 -15.71 14.53
C LEU A 130 2.67 -14.61 15.56
N VAL A 131 2.04 -13.51 15.16
CA VAL A 131 1.63 -12.45 16.08
C VAL A 131 0.66 -12.97 17.14
N ILE A 132 -0.38 -13.71 16.75
CA ILE A 132 -1.34 -14.33 17.68
C ILE A 132 -0.62 -15.26 18.67
N LYS A 133 0.35 -16.04 18.17
CA LYS A 133 1.17 -16.94 19.00
C LYS A 133 2.05 -16.17 19.99
N VAL A 134 2.66 -15.06 19.58
CA VAL A 134 3.44 -14.16 20.45
C VAL A 134 2.56 -13.60 21.56
N LEU A 135 1.39 -13.06 21.21
CA LEU A 135 0.43 -12.52 22.16
C LEU A 135 -0.01 -13.61 23.15
N SER A 136 -0.38 -14.79 22.67
CA SER A 136 -0.86 -15.91 23.48
C SER A 136 0.19 -16.43 24.48
N ASN A 137 1.42 -16.63 24.01
CA ASN A 137 2.46 -17.36 24.75
C ASN A 137 3.53 -16.46 25.40
N GLY A 138 3.49 -15.14 25.16
CA GLY A 138 4.45 -14.18 25.72
C GLY A 138 5.87 -14.27 25.15
N LYS A 139 6.09 -15.06 24.08
CA LYS A 139 7.42 -15.25 23.47
C LYS A 139 7.77 -14.07 22.56
N LYS A 140 8.15 -12.93 23.15
CA LYS A 140 8.54 -11.71 22.41
C LYS A 140 9.58 -11.97 21.32
N GLN A 141 10.45 -12.97 21.47
CA GLN A 141 11.47 -13.36 20.48
C GLN A 141 10.88 -13.75 19.11
N GLU A 142 9.64 -14.25 19.05
CA GLU A 142 8.98 -14.64 17.80
C GLU A 142 8.42 -13.43 17.02
N ILE A 143 8.41 -12.21 17.62
CA ILE A 143 7.87 -11.02 16.93
C ILE A 143 8.71 -10.62 15.73
N ASN A 144 10.05 -10.76 15.80
CA ASN A 144 10.93 -10.44 14.68
C ASN A 144 10.67 -11.36 13.49
N GLN A 145 10.34 -12.63 13.74
CA GLN A 145 9.95 -13.56 12.68
C GLN A 145 8.62 -13.13 12.05
N ALA A 146 7.65 -12.68 12.85
CA ALA A 146 6.39 -12.16 12.33
C ALA A 146 6.62 -10.91 11.45
N ILE A 147 7.46 -9.98 11.90
CA ILE A 147 7.81 -8.78 11.13
C ILE A 147 8.51 -9.16 9.83
N ALA A 148 9.44 -10.13 9.84
CA ALA A 148 10.09 -10.59 8.63
C ALA A 148 9.08 -11.13 7.58
N GLN A 149 8.03 -11.83 8.01
CA GLN A 149 6.94 -12.26 7.12
C GLN A 149 6.14 -11.07 6.56
N TYR A 150 5.84 -10.07 7.39
CA TYR A 150 5.21 -8.83 6.92
C TYR A 150 6.07 -8.08 5.90
N LEU A 151 7.37 -7.93 6.15
CA LEU A 151 8.30 -7.25 5.24
C LEU A 151 8.48 -8.02 3.93
N SER A 152 8.48 -9.36 3.98
CA SER A 152 8.48 -10.20 2.78
C SER A 152 7.22 -9.96 1.94
N SER A 153 6.05 -9.85 2.59
CA SER A 153 4.80 -9.55 1.91
C SER A 153 4.80 -8.16 1.28
N GLN A 154 5.35 -7.18 2.01
CA GLN A 154 5.55 -5.84 1.49
C GLN A 154 6.45 -5.86 0.24
N ARG A 155 7.55 -6.62 0.25
CA ARG A 155 8.41 -6.80 -0.93
C ARG A 155 7.62 -7.30 -2.13
N GLU A 156 6.85 -8.38 -1.99
CA GLU A 156 6.08 -8.94 -3.10
C GLU A 156 4.95 -7.99 -3.57
N PHE A 157 4.34 -7.23 -2.65
CA PHE A 157 3.39 -6.18 -3.02
C PHE A 157 4.04 -5.11 -3.91
N TYR A 158 5.18 -4.54 -3.51
CA TYR A 158 5.85 -3.53 -4.34
C TYR A 158 6.43 -4.11 -5.63
N ARG A 159 6.84 -5.38 -5.61
CA ARG A 159 7.21 -6.11 -6.83
C ARG A 159 6.05 -6.21 -7.81
N SER A 160 4.84 -6.49 -7.32
CA SER A 160 3.64 -6.55 -8.17
C SER A 160 3.32 -5.20 -8.82
N ILE A 161 3.54 -4.08 -8.12
CA ILE A 161 3.37 -2.72 -8.64
C ILE A 161 4.40 -2.45 -9.75
N TRP A 162 5.65 -2.82 -9.53
CA TRP A 162 6.69 -2.66 -10.54
C TRP A 162 6.40 -3.50 -11.79
N ILE A 163 6.02 -4.78 -11.65
CA ILE A 163 5.63 -5.64 -12.78
C ILE A 163 4.45 -5.03 -13.55
N TRP A 164 3.42 -4.55 -12.85
CA TRP A 164 2.28 -3.88 -13.47
C TRP A 164 2.69 -2.70 -14.34
N GLU A 165 3.58 -1.84 -13.85
CA GLU A 165 4.09 -0.71 -14.64
C GLU A 165 4.92 -1.16 -15.85
N GLN A 166 5.76 -2.19 -15.69
CA GLN A 166 6.55 -2.74 -16.81
C GLN A 166 5.65 -3.28 -17.93
N ILE A 167 4.54 -3.94 -17.57
CA ILE A 167 3.55 -4.40 -18.55
C ILE A 167 2.92 -3.21 -19.28
N LEU A 168 2.66 -2.10 -18.60
CA LEU A 168 2.10 -0.90 -19.25
C LEU A 168 3.08 -0.23 -20.23
N HIS A 169 4.38 -0.28 -19.97
CA HIS A 169 5.39 0.33 -20.83
C HIS A 169 5.84 -0.60 -21.97
N ASP A 170 6.19 -1.84 -21.64
CA ASP A 170 6.90 -2.75 -22.53
C ASP A 170 6.05 -3.95 -22.96
N GLY A 171 4.85 -4.11 -22.38
CA GLY A 171 3.97 -5.27 -22.61
C GLY A 171 4.53 -6.58 -22.06
N ASN A 172 5.58 -6.53 -21.24
CA ASN A 172 6.30 -7.69 -20.71
C ASN A 172 6.06 -7.83 -19.20
N ASP A 173 5.62 -9.02 -18.78
CA ASP A 173 5.44 -9.39 -17.38
C ASP A 173 6.70 -10.01 -16.75
N GLN A 174 7.72 -10.28 -17.56
CA GLN A 174 9.01 -10.78 -17.10
C GLN A 174 9.89 -9.64 -16.60
N VAL A 175 9.97 -9.54 -15.28
CA VAL A 175 10.89 -8.62 -14.62
C VAL A 175 12.17 -9.35 -14.25
N VAL A 176 13.28 -8.93 -14.85
CA VAL A 176 14.61 -9.38 -14.47
C VAL A 176 15.08 -8.52 -13.30
N GLU A 177 15.17 -9.13 -12.13
CA GLU A 177 15.76 -8.47 -10.96
C GLU A 177 17.27 -8.34 -11.11
N ASP A 178 17.78 -7.16 -10.77
CA ASP A 178 19.21 -6.96 -10.63
C ASP A 178 19.73 -7.81 -9.46
N THR A 179 20.78 -8.59 -9.73
CA THR A 179 21.45 -9.41 -8.71
C THR A 179 22.28 -8.58 -7.74
N LYS A 180 22.64 -7.36 -8.14
CA LYS A 180 23.36 -6.38 -7.33
C LYS A 180 22.54 -5.10 -7.23
N ILE A 181 22.30 -4.65 -6.00
CA ILE A 181 21.64 -3.39 -5.70
C ILE A 181 22.73 -2.34 -5.48
N ASP A 182 22.85 -1.36 -6.38
CA ASP A 182 23.81 -0.26 -6.26
C ASP A 182 23.28 1.06 -6.85
N TRP A 183 24.04 2.13 -6.70
CA TRP A 183 23.68 3.47 -7.17
C TRP A 183 23.45 3.57 -8.68
N ASN A 184 24.10 2.72 -9.49
CA ASN A 184 23.88 2.71 -10.94
C ASN A 184 22.52 2.08 -11.29
N VAL A 185 22.12 1.03 -10.57
CA VAL A 185 20.76 0.49 -10.68
C VAL A 185 19.73 1.52 -10.20
N TRP A 186 19.96 2.11 -9.02
CA TRP A 186 19.05 3.10 -8.44
C TRP A 186 18.81 4.31 -9.35
N SER A 187 19.87 4.88 -9.91
CA SER A 187 19.79 6.12 -10.71
C SER A 187 19.03 5.93 -12.04
N LYS A 188 18.90 4.68 -12.51
CA LYS A 188 18.16 4.33 -13.74
C LYS A 188 16.75 3.80 -13.46
N ALA A 189 16.43 3.52 -12.20
CA ALA A 189 15.15 2.98 -11.79
C ALA A 189 14.09 4.09 -11.78
N ASN A 190 12.88 3.76 -12.26
CA ASN A 190 11.68 4.55 -12.02
C ASN A 190 11.22 4.43 -10.55
N LEU A 191 10.21 5.19 -10.17
CA LEU A 191 9.70 5.20 -8.80
C LEU A 191 9.31 3.81 -8.27
N HIS A 192 8.59 2.99 -9.04
CA HIS A 192 8.13 1.69 -8.53
C HIS A 192 9.27 0.69 -8.37
N LYS A 193 10.23 0.66 -9.29
CA LYS A 193 11.44 -0.15 -9.13
C LYS A 193 12.25 0.30 -7.92
N LYS A 194 12.36 1.61 -7.67
CA LYS A 194 13.00 2.13 -6.44
C LYS A 194 12.27 1.67 -5.17
N ASN A 195 10.95 1.79 -5.13
CA ASN A 195 10.14 1.32 -4.01
C ASN A 195 10.30 -0.19 -3.79
N PHE A 196 10.35 -0.98 -4.86
CA PHE A 196 10.66 -2.41 -4.77
C PHE A 196 12.07 -2.67 -4.22
N ILE A 197 13.09 -1.96 -4.71
CA ILE A 197 14.47 -2.07 -4.21
C ILE A 197 14.51 -1.82 -2.70
N ILE A 198 13.83 -0.78 -2.22
CA ILE A 198 13.75 -0.51 -0.78
C ILE A 198 13.02 -1.62 -0.03
N ALA A 199 11.85 -2.05 -0.51
CA ALA A 199 11.10 -3.15 0.11
C ALA A 199 11.93 -4.45 0.18
N LYS A 200 12.76 -4.70 -0.84
CA LYS A 200 13.71 -5.81 -0.89
C LYS A 200 14.83 -5.65 0.14
N ILE A 201 15.46 -4.48 0.23
CA ILE A 201 16.52 -4.20 1.21
C ILE A 201 16.00 -4.42 2.63
N ILE A 202 14.86 -3.81 3.01
CA ILE A 202 14.35 -3.93 4.37
C ILE A 202 13.94 -5.37 4.73
N ALA A 203 13.42 -6.14 3.77
CA ALA A 203 13.06 -7.54 3.97
C ALA A 203 14.30 -8.44 4.11
N GLU A 204 15.28 -8.30 3.22
CA GLU A 204 16.50 -9.13 3.21
C GLU A 204 17.44 -8.82 4.37
N GLN A 205 17.51 -7.55 4.79
CA GLN A 205 18.29 -7.12 5.96
C GLN A 205 17.53 -7.30 7.28
N ALA A 206 16.28 -7.76 7.24
CA ALA A 206 15.40 -7.89 8.41
C ALA A 206 15.32 -6.60 9.25
N ILE A 207 15.25 -5.44 8.58
CA ILE A 207 15.15 -4.14 9.24
C ILE A 207 13.72 -3.98 9.76
N ASN A 208 13.55 -4.09 11.08
CA ASN A 208 12.26 -3.98 11.75
C ASN A 208 11.68 -2.57 11.66
N THR A 209 10.98 -2.27 10.57
CA THR A 209 10.31 -0.99 10.35
C THR A 209 8.92 -1.16 9.75
N PHE A 210 8.09 -0.13 9.92
CA PHE A 210 6.80 0.01 9.24
C PHE A 210 6.73 1.25 8.36
N TYR A 211 7.88 1.90 8.12
CA TYR A 211 7.99 2.93 7.10
C TYR A 211 7.62 2.34 5.74
N ARG A 212 7.01 3.18 4.90
CA ARG A 212 6.65 2.75 3.56
C ARG A 212 7.86 2.96 2.65
N PRO A 213 8.11 2.04 1.70
CA PRO A 213 9.23 2.15 0.78
C PRO A 213 9.29 3.49 0.04
N GLU A 214 8.16 4.05 -0.38
CA GLU A 214 8.09 5.37 -1.02
C GLU A 214 8.55 6.52 -0.12
N ASP A 215 8.29 6.43 1.19
CA ASP A 215 8.73 7.43 2.17
C ASP A 215 10.27 7.39 2.29
N ILE A 216 10.90 6.21 2.21
CA ILE A 216 12.36 6.06 2.23
C ILE A 216 12.96 6.50 0.87
N THR A 217 12.32 6.13 -0.25
CA THR A 217 12.77 6.45 -1.61
C THR A 217 13.01 7.95 -1.80
N VAL A 218 12.10 8.79 -1.31
CA VAL A 218 12.23 10.25 -1.46
C VAL A 218 13.42 10.82 -0.70
N HIS A 219 13.79 10.25 0.45
CA HIS A 219 14.97 10.68 1.19
C HIS A 219 16.27 10.30 0.47
N ILE A 220 16.33 9.12 -0.13
CA ILE A 220 17.49 8.70 -0.92
C ILE A 220 17.64 9.58 -2.17
N ASP A 221 16.54 9.85 -2.87
CA ASP A 221 16.56 10.76 -4.01
C ASP A 221 16.91 12.20 -3.59
N ALA A 222 16.50 12.66 -2.41
CA ALA A 222 16.91 13.95 -1.86
C ALA A 222 18.43 14.03 -1.60
N ILE A 223 19.02 12.96 -1.05
CA ILE A 223 20.47 12.84 -0.86
C ILE A 223 21.20 12.93 -2.20
N LEU A 224 20.74 12.20 -3.23
CA LEU A 224 21.32 12.23 -4.57
C LEU A 224 21.21 13.60 -5.24
N ARG A 225 20.07 14.28 -5.07
CA ARG A 225 19.87 15.64 -5.60
C ARG A 225 20.79 16.66 -4.93
N THR A 226 21.11 16.46 -3.64
CA THR A 226 21.96 17.38 -2.87
C THR A 226 23.46 17.13 -3.07
N ASN A 227 23.89 15.86 -3.07
CA ASN A 227 25.30 15.48 -3.07
C ASN A 227 25.81 15.04 -4.46
N GLY A 228 24.91 14.82 -5.43
CA GLY A 228 25.22 14.21 -6.72
C GLY A 228 25.72 12.77 -6.58
N ASN A 229 26.41 12.27 -7.61
CA ASN A 229 26.98 10.90 -7.63
C ASN A 229 28.32 10.78 -6.86
N LYS A 230 28.54 11.66 -5.87
CA LYS A 230 29.75 11.67 -5.03
C LYS A 230 29.59 10.85 -3.74
N ASN A 231 28.46 10.19 -3.56
CA ASN A 231 28.22 9.33 -2.41
C ASN A 231 29.13 8.10 -2.51
N THR A 232 30.07 7.98 -1.56
CA THR A 232 30.95 6.82 -1.43
C THR A 232 30.33 5.70 -0.57
N THR A 233 29.23 6.01 0.12
CA THR A 233 28.49 5.08 0.98
C THR A 233 27.65 4.12 0.15
N ASP A 234 27.55 2.85 0.55
CA ASP A 234 26.68 1.88 -0.14
C ASP A 234 25.19 2.26 0.01
N LEU A 235 24.35 1.87 -0.95
CA LEU A 235 22.93 2.17 -0.91
C LEU A 235 22.25 1.52 0.31
N ILE A 236 22.65 0.30 0.66
CA ILE A 236 22.10 -0.44 1.81
C ILE A 236 22.43 0.30 3.11
N ASP A 237 23.68 0.77 3.24
CA ASP A 237 24.12 1.55 4.41
C ASP A 237 23.35 2.87 4.54
N VAL A 238 23.00 3.51 3.42
CA VAL A 238 22.16 4.73 3.45
C VAL A 238 20.74 4.41 3.94
N VAL A 239 20.15 3.29 3.51
CA VAL A 239 18.83 2.86 3.99
C VAL A 239 18.86 2.61 5.50
N ASP A 240 19.85 1.86 5.97
CA ASP A 240 20.00 1.57 7.40
C ASP A 240 20.20 2.87 8.22
N LEU A 241 21.03 3.79 7.73
CA LEU A 241 21.23 5.10 8.36
C LEU A 241 19.93 5.91 8.44
N LEU A 242 19.14 5.95 7.36
CA LEU A 242 17.88 6.71 7.34
C LEU A 242 16.85 6.16 8.33
N ILE A 243 16.77 4.83 8.46
CA ILE A 243 15.83 4.17 9.36
C ILE A 243 16.30 4.28 10.82
N SER A 244 17.58 3.99 11.10
CA SER A 244 18.14 4.04 12.46
C SER A 244 18.22 5.44 13.04
N SER A 245 18.31 6.47 12.20
CA SER A 245 18.29 7.88 12.63
C SER A 245 16.87 8.46 12.77
N GLU A 246 15.82 7.67 12.50
CA GLU A 246 14.42 8.12 12.48
C GLU A 246 14.20 9.32 11.53
N SER A 247 15.01 9.43 10.46
CA SER A 247 14.90 10.52 9.49
C SER A 247 13.67 10.40 8.58
N VAL A 248 13.11 9.20 8.50
CA VAL A 248 11.94 8.87 7.67
C VAL A 248 10.67 8.95 8.50
N HIS A 249 9.63 9.58 7.95
CA HIS A 249 8.32 9.71 8.58
C HIS A 249 7.22 9.23 7.64
N ASP A 250 6.11 8.80 8.21
CA ASP A 250 4.92 8.43 7.44
C ASP A 250 4.45 9.63 6.60
N LYS A 251 4.27 9.42 5.29
CA LYS A 251 3.81 10.40 4.30
C LYS A 251 4.86 11.41 3.89
N ASP A 252 6.13 11.15 4.14
CA ASP A 252 7.21 11.94 3.55
C ASP A 252 7.15 11.95 2.02
N PHE A 253 6.71 10.86 1.38
CA PHE A 253 6.49 10.82 -0.07
C PHE A 253 5.59 11.97 -0.55
N LEU A 254 4.49 12.25 0.15
CA LEU A 254 3.52 13.27 -0.26
C LEU A 254 4.11 14.68 -0.30
N LYS A 255 5.16 14.95 0.49
CA LYS A 255 5.87 16.24 0.51
C LYS A 255 6.72 16.45 -0.75
N TYR A 256 7.13 15.36 -1.40
CA TYR A 256 8.02 15.33 -2.56
C TYR A 256 7.39 14.68 -3.79
N SER A 257 6.08 14.45 -3.78
CA SER A 257 5.34 13.75 -4.84
C SER A 257 5.48 14.46 -6.19
N ASN A 258 5.68 15.79 -6.18
CA ASN A 258 5.93 16.60 -7.38
C ASN A 258 7.22 16.23 -8.13
N TRP A 259 8.17 15.52 -7.50
CA TRP A 259 9.36 15.01 -8.18
C TRP A 259 9.07 13.84 -9.13
N TYR A 260 7.89 13.25 -9.01
CA TYR A 260 7.44 12.06 -9.72
C TYR A 260 6.17 12.34 -10.54
N SER A 261 5.98 13.58 -10.99
CA SER A 261 4.77 14.00 -11.73
C SER A 261 4.56 13.25 -13.05
N ASP A 262 5.64 12.70 -13.60
CA ASP A 262 5.64 12.01 -14.89
C ASP A 262 5.48 10.49 -14.73
N GLU A 263 5.43 9.99 -13.48
CA GLU A 263 5.26 8.56 -13.16
C GLU A 263 3.78 8.18 -13.19
N ILE A 264 3.49 6.96 -13.66
CA ILE A 264 2.13 6.40 -13.64
C ILE A 264 1.89 5.76 -12.27
N LEU A 265 1.04 6.33 -11.43
CA LEU A 265 0.86 5.84 -10.05
C LEU A 265 -0.38 4.93 -9.89
N PRO A 266 -0.33 3.86 -9.08
CA PRO A 266 -1.50 3.08 -8.73
C PRO A 266 -2.41 3.90 -7.80
N GLU A 267 -3.71 3.64 -7.84
CA GLU A 267 -4.71 4.36 -7.04
C GLU A 267 -4.73 3.85 -5.60
N ILE A 268 -3.67 4.15 -4.86
CA ILE A 268 -3.55 3.87 -3.43
C ILE A 268 -3.18 5.17 -2.67
N PRO A 269 -3.66 5.38 -1.44
CA PRO A 269 -3.49 6.64 -0.69
C PRO A 269 -2.04 6.98 -0.37
N ASN A 270 -1.14 6.00 -0.50
CA ASN A 270 0.29 6.22 -0.35
C ASN A 270 0.83 7.29 -1.32
N PHE A 271 0.21 7.41 -2.51
CA PHE A 271 0.69 8.27 -3.58
C PHE A 271 -0.11 9.58 -3.75
N TYR A 272 -1.15 9.83 -2.93
CA TYR A 272 -2.09 10.95 -3.11
C TYR A 272 -2.48 11.65 -1.80
#